data_AF-A0A8T4IH10-F1
#
_entry.id   AF-A0A8T4IH10-F1
#
_cell.length_a   1.000
_cell.length_b   1.000
_cell.length_c   1.000
_cell.angle_alpha   90.00
_cell.angle_beta   90.00
_cell.angle_gamma   90.00
#
_symmetry.space_group_name_H-M   'P 1'
#
loop_
_entity.id
_entity.type
_entity.pdbx_description
1 polymer ?
#
loop_
_entity_poly.entity_id
_entity_poly.type
_entity_poly.pdbx_seq_one_letter_code
_entity_poly.pdbx_strand_id
1 'polypeptide(L)'
;MVIFPAWLHTLATISLVLGFVCAAYIAIDEVRHPQKMWIMNLVWPLTALFGSVVWLAFYQSFGRNDGSQSDEPPMHIAVAKGASHCGAGCTLGDIIVEWAAFALPAIAVFFGWHGIFAEKTFAVWIPDYILAFLIGIVFQYFTIAPMRDLGVGEGIWAAVKADTLSITSWQVGMYGLMAIGQFLWFKPAYGGVAEVNTPEFWWLMQIAMLAGFATAYPTNWWLVKAGLKEKM
;
A
#
# COMPACT_ATOMS: atom_id res chain seq x y z
N MET A 1 -2.13 -1.22 -29.75
CA MET A 1 -2.89 -1.59 -28.54
C MET A 1 -2.23 -2.84 -28.00
N VAL A 2 -1.74 -2.80 -26.75
CA VAL A 2 -1.15 -3.99 -26.10
C VAL A 2 -2.26 -5.02 -25.94
N ILE A 3 -2.04 -6.25 -26.40
CA ILE A 3 -3.01 -7.34 -26.28
C ILE A 3 -2.41 -8.37 -25.34
N PHE A 4 -2.92 -8.41 -24.11
CA PHE A 4 -2.54 -9.42 -23.14
C PHE A 4 -3.22 -10.76 -23.45
N PRO A 5 -2.56 -11.90 -23.19
CA PRO A 5 -3.16 -13.21 -23.43
C PRO A 5 -4.34 -13.45 -22.48
N ALA A 6 -5.35 -14.18 -22.96
CA ALA A 6 -6.60 -14.39 -22.23
C ALA A 6 -6.42 -15.00 -20.82
N TRP A 7 -5.40 -15.86 -20.64
CA TRP A 7 -5.09 -16.45 -19.34
C TRP A 7 -4.65 -15.39 -18.32
N LEU A 8 -3.84 -14.41 -18.75
CA LEU A 8 -3.33 -13.35 -17.87
C LEU A 8 -4.45 -12.39 -17.51
N HIS A 9 -5.27 -12.02 -18.50
CA HIS A 9 -6.45 -11.19 -18.28
C HIS A 9 -7.42 -11.83 -17.28
N THR A 10 -7.69 -13.14 -17.45
CA THR A 10 -8.57 -13.90 -16.56
C THR A 10 -8.00 -13.98 -15.15
N LEU A 11 -6.71 -14.29 -15.02
CA LEU A 11 -6.01 -14.34 -13.73
C LEU A 11 -6.06 -12.99 -13.02
N ALA A 12 -5.72 -11.92 -13.74
CA ALA A 12 -5.73 -10.56 -13.22
C ALA A 12 -7.13 -10.16 -12.72
N THR A 13 -8.16 -10.42 -13.53
CA THR A 13 -9.55 -10.13 -13.17
C THR A 13 -9.99 -10.90 -11.92
N ILE A 14 -9.72 -12.21 -11.85
CA ILE A 14 -10.04 -13.03 -10.68
C ILE A 14 -9.34 -12.50 -9.43
N SER A 15 -8.06 -12.15 -9.54
CA SER A 15 -7.27 -11.63 -8.42
C SER A 15 -7.82 -10.30 -7.87
N LEU A 16 -8.23 -9.39 -8.77
CA LEU A 16 -8.84 -8.11 -8.37
C LEU A 16 -10.22 -8.31 -7.74
N VAL A 17 -11.07 -9.15 -8.33
CA VAL A 17 -12.39 -9.47 -7.77
C VAL A 17 -12.23 -10.08 -6.38
N LEU A 18 -11.28 -11.00 -6.19
CA LEU A 18 -10.99 -11.60 -4.90
C LEU A 18 -10.53 -10.55 -3.87
N GLY A 19 -9.64 -9.63 -4.26
CA GLY A 19 -9.20 -8.51 -3.42
C GLY A 19 -10.36 -7.64 -2.97
N PHE A 20 -11.26 -7.26 -3.88
CA PHE A 20 -12.47 -6.48 -3.55
C PHE A 20 -13.44 -7.24 -2.65
N VAL A 21 -13.65 -8.54 -2.87
CA VAL A 21 -14.50 -9.37 -2.00
C VAL A 21 -13.92 -9.46 -0.60
N CYS A 22 -12.60 -9.65 -0.46
CA CYS A 22 -11.92 -9.65 0.84
C CYS A 22 -12.03 -8.29 1.53
N ALA A 23 -11.77 -7.19 0.82
CA ALA A 23 -11.87 -5.84 1.36
C ALA A 23 -13.30 -5.50 1.83
N ALA A 24 -14.31 -5.86 1.03
CA ALA A 24 -15.72 -5.68 1.39
C ALA A 24 -16.10 -6.53 2.61
N TYR A 25 -15.64 -7.78 2.68
CA TYR A 25 -15.87 -8.63 3.85
C TYR A 25 -15.31 -7.99 5.13
N ILE A 26 -14.05 -7.54 5.09
CA ILE A 26 -13.40 -6.90 6.25
C ILE A 26 -14.17 -5.64 6.64
N ALA A 27 -14.48 -4.76 5.69
CA ALA A 27 -15.21 -3.52 5.97
C ALA A 27 -16.58 -3.78 6.61
N ILE A 28 -17.29 -4.83 6.18
CA ILE A 28 -18.58 -5.23 6.78
C ILE A 28 -18.38 -5.83 8.18
N ASP A 29 -17.35 -6.64 8.39
CA ASP A 29 -17.03 -7.23 9.69
C ASP A 29 -16.67 -6.15 10.72
N GLU A 30 -15.94 -5.10 10.31
CA GLU A 30 -15.57 -3.95 11.16
C GLU A 30 -16.75 -3.10 11.61
N VAL A 31 -17.90 -3.12 10.90
CA VAL A 31 -19.14 -2.50 11.39
C VAL A 31 -19.63 -3.19 12.68
N ARG A 32 -19.42 -4.50 12.79
CA ARG A 32 -19.80 -5.30 13.97
C ARG A 32 -18.68 -5.38 15.01
N HIS A 33 -17.44 -5.28 14.55
CA HIS A 33 -16.23 -5.35 15.37
C HIS A 33 -15.32 -4.14 15.13
N PRO A 34 -15.74 -2.91 15.49
CA PRO A 34 -14.96 -1.71 15.21
C PRO A 34 -13.57 -1.76 15.86
N GLN A 35 -12.55 -1.34 15.12
CA GLN A 35 -11.18 -1.32 15.62
C GLN A 35 -11.00 -0.31 16.76
N LYS A 36 -10.13 -0.64 17.74
CA LYS A 36 -9.78 0.28 18.86
C LYS A 36 -9.23 1.61 18.34
N MET A 37 -8.37 1.55 17.33
CA MET A 37 -7.87 2.73 16.60
C MET A 37 -8.69 2.87 15.32
N TRP A 38 -9.45 3.96 15.20
CA TRP A 38 -10.42 4.11 14.11
C TRP A 38 -9.80 3.99 12.71
N ILE A 39 -8.55 4.46 12.55
CA ILE A 39 -7.82 4.43 11.29
C ILE A 39 -7.57 3.00 10.80
N MET A 40 -7.50 2.03 11.71
CA MET A 40 -7.35 0.61 11.34
C MET A 40 -8.56 0.08 10.59
N ASN A 41 -9.76 0.68 10.77
CA ASN A 41 -10.94 0.36 9.97
C ASN A 41 -10.79 0.76 8.48
N LEU A 42 -9.79 1.58 8.14
CA LEU A 42 -9.43 1.88 6.75
C LEU A 42 -8.28 0.99 6.29
N VAL A 43 -7.29 0.76 7.16
CA VAL A 43 -6.08 -0.01 6.84
C VAL A 43 -6.39 -1.45 6.45
N TRP A 44 -7.26 -2.14 7.19
CA TRP A 44 -7.55 -3.55 6.92
C TRP A 44 -8.23 -3.77 5.56
N PRO A 45 -9.30 -3.04 5.19
CA PRO A 45 -9.87 -3.16 3.86
C PRO A 45 -8.89 -2.77 2.74
N LEU A 46 -8.12 -1.68 2.92
CA LEU A 46 -7.16 -1.23 1.90
C LEU A 46 -6.06 -2.28 1.65
N THR A 47 -5.55 -2.90 2.71
CA THR A 47 -4.50 -3.91 2.57
C THR A 47 -5.02 -5.22 1.96
N ALA A 48 -6.29 -5.55 2.14
CA ALA A 48 -6.91 -6.67 1.44
C ALA A 48 -7.02 -6.45 -0.08
N LEU A 49 -6.96 -5.21 -0.59
CA LEU A 49 -6.96 -4.97 -2.04
C LEU A 49 -5.74 -5.56 -2.73
N PHE A 50 -4.56 -5.58 -2.07
CA PHE A 50 -3.37 -6.25 -2.60
C PHE A 50 -3.11 -7.61 -1.96
N GLY A 51 -3.33 -7.73 -0.65
CA GLY A 51 -3.07 -8.95 0.11
C GLY A 51 -4.13 -10.04 -0.05
N SER A 52 -5.33 -9.66 -0.51
CA SER A 52 -6.46 -10.55 -0.75
C SER A 52 -6.71 -11.52 0.43
N VAL A 53 -6.76 -12.82 0.15
CA VAL A 53 -7.03 -13.88 1.13
C VAL A 53 -5.98 -13.97 2.24
N VAL A 54 -4.73 -13.61 1.96
CA VAL A 54 -3.65 -13.64 2.96
C VAL A 54 -3.87 -12.56 4.01
N TRP A 55 -4.25 -11.34 3.59
CA TRP A 55 -4.55 -10.26 4.52
C TRP A 55 -5.90 -10.45 5.21
N LEU A 56 -6.88 -11.08 4.56
CA LEU A 56 -8.09 -11.51 5.24
C LEU A 56 -7.81 -12.50 6.36
N ALA A 57 -6.97 -13.52 6.12
CA ALA A 57 -6.56 -14.45 7.16
C ALA A 57 -5.78 -13.73 8.28
N PHE A 58 -4.86 -12.82 7.92
CA PHE A 58 -4.10 -12.02 8.87
C PHE A 58 -5.02 -11.12 9.73
N TYR A 59 -6.02 -10.48 9.13
CA TYR A 59 -7.06 -9.74 9.82
C TYR A 59 -7.83 -10.64 10.80
N GLN A 60 -8.33 -11.80 10.35
CA GLN A 60 -9.11 -12.68 11.21
C GLN A 60 -8.29 -13.23 12.39
N SER A 61 -7.01 -13.52 12.18
CA SER A 61 -6.14 -14.07 13.22
C SER A 61 -5.61 -13.03 14.20
N PHE A 62 -5.32 -11.80 13.74
CA PHE A 62 -4.56 -10.83 14.55
C PHE A 62 -5.14 -9.40 14.54
N GLY A 63 -6.09 -9.10 13.65
CA GLY A 63 -6.62 -7.77 13.42
C GLY A 63 -8.04 -7.55 13.90
N ARG A 64 -8.87 -8.59 13.93
CA ARG A 64 -10.28 -8.49 14.30
C ARG A 64 -10.46 -8.15 15.78
N ASN A 65 -11.31 -7.17 16.08
CA ASN A 65 -11.61 -6.77 17.44
C ASN A 65 -12.79 -7.58 18.04
N ASP A 66 -12.54 -8.82 18.41
CA ASP A 66 -13.52 -9.74 19.02
C ASP A 66 -13.20 -10.10 20.48
N GLY A 67 -12.22 -9.42 21.09
CA GLY A 67 -11.77 -9.66 22.46
C GLY A 67 -10.78 -10.83 22.61
N SER A 68 -10.44 -11.55 21.54
CA SER A 68 -9.43 -12.63 21.57
C SER A 68 -7.99 -12.13 21.48
N GLN A 69 -7.79 -10.86 21.07
CA GLN A 69 -6.49 -10.32 20.72
C GLN A 69 -5.74 -9.79 21.95
N SER A 70 -4.46 -10.15 22.05
CA SER A 70 -3.53 -9.62 23.06
C SER A 70 -3.27 -8.13 22.82
N ASP A 71 -3.26 -7.34 23.89
CA ASP A 71 -2.78 -5.95 23.86
C ASP A 71 -1.26 -5.85 23.67
N GLU A 72 -0.54 -6.96 23.87
CA GLU A 72 0.89 -7.09 23.59
C GLU A 72 1.12 -8.16 22.51
N PRO A 73 1.00 -7.82 21.21
CA PRO A 73 1.27 -8.76 20.15
C PRO A 73 2.77 -9.09 20.07
N PRO A 74 3.12 -10.33 19.66
CA PRO A 74 4.50 -10.68 19.33
C PRO A 74 5.09 -9.71 18.29
N MET A 75 6.39 -9.43 18.38
CA MET A 75 7.08 -8.44 17.53
C MET A 75 6.78 -8.61 16.03
N HIS A 76 6.78 -9.86 15.53
CA HIS A 76 6.55 -10.12 14.11
C HIS A 76 5.13 -9.73 13.65
N ILE A 77 4.13 -9.85 14.52
CA ILE A 77 2.76 -9.43 14.24
C ILE A 77 2.65 -7.90 14.30
N ALA A 78 3.25 -7.28 15.33
CA ALA A 78 3.26 -5.82 15.46
C ALA A 78 3.93 -5.13 14.25
N VAL A 79 5.06 -5.68 13.80
CA VAL A 79 5.78 -5.21 12.61
C VAL A 79 4.96 -5.44 11.34
N ALA A 80 4.29 -6.60 11.20
CA ALA A 80 3.43 -6.87 10.05
C ALA A 80 2.23 -5.90 9.99
N LYS A 81 1.60 -5.57 11.12
CA LYS A 81 0.56 -4.54 11.21
C LYS A 81 1.10 -3.17 10.84
N GLY A 82 2.25 -2.78 11.41
CA GLY A 82 2.89 -1.49 11.14
C GLY A 82 3.35 -1.30 9.70
N ALA A 83 3.78 -2.37 9.02
CA ALA A 83 4.07 -2.37 7.59
C ALA A 83 2.79 -2.34 6.75
N SER A 84 1.76 -3.10 7.13
CA SER A 84 0.45 -3.07 6.45
C SER A 84 -0.18 -1.69 6.49
N HIS A 85 0.00 -0.97 7.59
CA HIS A 85 -0.46 0.40 7.74
C HIS A 85 0.20 1.37 6.74
N CYS A 86 1.51 1.26 6.48
CA CYS A 86 2.14 2.08 5.44
C CYS A 86 1.72 1.63 4.03
N GLY A 87 1.57 0.31 3.84
CA GLY A 87 1.06 -0.28 2.61
C GLY A 87 -0.34 0.21 2.25
N ALA A 88 -1.24 0.35 3.22
CA ALA A 88 -2.58 0.92 3.00
C ALA A 88 -2.51 2.35 2.46
N GLY A 89 -1.60 3.17 3.02
CA GLY A 89 -1.38 4.54 2.57
C GLY A 89 -0.85 4.59 1.13
N CYS A 90 0.11 3.71 0.78
CA CYS A 90 0.58 3.54 -0.59
C CYS A 90 -0.55 3.10 -1.53
N THR A 91 -1.34 2.08 -1.16
CA THR A 91 -2.47 1.60 -1.98
C THR A 91 -3.45 2.72 -2.31
N LEU A 92 -3.83 3.51 -1.30
CA LEU A 92 -4.76 4.61 -1.50
C LEU A 92 -4.12 5.73 -2.36
N GLY A 93 -2.85 6.03 -2.13
CA GLY A 93 -2.08 6.99 -2.91
C GLY A 93 -2.01 6.62 -4.39
N ASP A 94 -1.58 5.40 -4.69
CA ASP A 94 -1.43 4.88 -6.06
C ASP A 94 -2.79 4.84 -6.77
N ILE A 95 -3.86 4.40 -6.10
CA ILE A 95 -5.22 4.43 -6.67
C ILE A 95 -5.59 5.86 -7.09
N ILE A 96 -5.37 6.85 -6.22
CA ILE A 96 -5.76 8.23 -6.51
C ILE A 96 -4.90 8.81 -7.64
N VAL A 97 -3.58 8.68 -7.55
CA VAL A 97 -2.65 9.35 -8.48
C VAL A 97 -2.63 8.66 -9.83
N GLU A 98 -2.63 7.33 -9.91
CA GLU A 98 -2.62 6.61 -11.20
C GLU A 98 -3.90 6.92 -11.99
N TRP A 99 -5.07 6.90 -11.35
CA TRP A 99 -6.32 7.28 -12.01
C TRP A 99 -6.37 8.78 -12.37
N ALA A 100 -5.86 9.66 -11.50
CA ALA A 100 -5.79 11.08 -11.79
C ALA A 100 -4.86 11.38 -12.98
N ALA A 101 -3.67 10.77 -13.04
CA ALA A 101 -2.71 10.93 -14.12
C ALA A 101 -3.16 10.22 -15.41
N PHE A 102 -4.00 9.19 -15.31
CA PHE A 102 -4.70 8.60 -16.45
C PHE A 102 -5.74 9.57 -17.03
N ALA A 103 -6.59 10.14 -16.18
CA ALA A 103 -7.65 11.07 -16.61
C ALA A 103 -7.11 12.45 -17.06
N LEU A 104 -6.05 12.93 -16.41
CA LEU A 104 -5.40 14.23 -16.65
C LEU A 104 -3.90 14.02 -16.90
N PRO A 105 -3.49 13.69 -18.14
CA PRO A 105 -2.09 13.44 -18.46
C PRO A 105 -1.15 14.63 -18.21
N ALA A 106 -1.72 15.84 -18.10
CA ALA A 106 -1.00 17.06 -17.70
C ALA A 106 -0.31 16.93 -16.32
N ILE A 107 -0.82 16.10 -15.42
CA ILE A 107 -0.16 15.80 -14.13
C ILE A 107 1.20 15.15 -14.40
N ALA A 108 1.25 14.11 -15.24
CA ALA A 108 2.51 13.46 -15.59
C ALA A 108 3.48 14.41 -16.32
N VAL A 109 2.98 15.26 -17.22
CA VAL A 109 3.80 16.29 -17.90
C VAL A 109 4.40 17.28 -16.90
N PHE A 110 3.61 17.76 -15.94
CA PHE A 110 4.08 18.65 -14.88
C PHE A 110 5.21 18.03 -14.06
N PHE A 111 5.11 16.74 -13.75
CA PHE A 111 6.16 15.98 -13.05
C PHE A 111 7.29 15.49 -13.97
N GLY A 112 7.33 15.93 -15.24
CA GLY A 112 8.49 15.78 -16.11
C GLY A 112 8.33 14.78 -17.27
N TRP A 113 7.13 14.27 -17.54
CA TRP A 113 6.89 13.45 -18.73
C TRP A 113 7.13 14.25 -20.02
N HIS A 114 7.90 13.68 -20.96
CA HIS A 114 8.43 14.30 -22.18
C HIS A 114 9.56 15.33 -21.99
N GLY A 115 9.92 15.68 -20.75
CA GLY A 115 11.03 16.57 -20.45
C GLY A 115 12.20 15.82 -19.82
N ILE A 116 12.00 15.39 -18.57
CA ILE A 116 13.01 14.69 -17.76
C ILE A 116 12.91 13.18 -17.99
N PHE A 117 11.69 12.67 -18.13
CA PHE A 117 11.41 11.25 -18.27
C PHE A 117 10.82 10.92 -19.64
N ALA A 118 11.38 9.89 -20.28
CA ALA A 118 10.84 9.34 -21.52
C ALA A 118 9.55 8.54 -21.28
N GLU A 119 9.53 7.74 -20.22
CA GLU A 119 8.40 6.89 -19.86
C GLU A 119 7.47 7.61 -18.87
N LYS A 120 6.15 7.58 -19.13
CA LYS A 120 5.13 8.21 -18.28
C LYS A 120 5.20 7.73 -16.84
N THR A 121 5.42 6.42 -16.67
CA THR A 121 5.46 5.73 -15.36
C THR A 121 6.40 6.41 -14.37
N PHE A 122 7.61 6.78 -14.79
CA PHE A 122 8.58 7.41 -13.88
C PHE A 122 8.15 8.81 -13.43
N ALA A 123 7.45 9.56 -14.29
CA ALA A 123 6.91 10.86 -13.93
C ALA A 123 5.73 10.75 -12.95
N VAL A 124 4.92 9.68 -13.03
CA VAL A 124 3.76 9.44 -12.15
C VAL A 124 4.17 8.90 -10.77
N TRP A 125 5.28 8.16 -10.70
CA TRP A 125 5.81 7.68 -9.41
C TRP A 125 6.23 8.79 -8.45
N ILE A 126 6.52 9.99 -8.96
CA ILE A 126 6.83 11.15 -8.10
C ILE A 126 5.59 11.59 -7.31
N PRO A 127 4.45 11.94 -7.94
CA PRO A 127 3.23 12.25 -7.21
C PRO A 127 2.68 11.05 -6.43
N ASP A 128 2.85 9.80 -6.89
CA ASP A 128 2.48 8.60 -6.10
C ASP A 128 3.22 8.61 -4.77
N TYR A 129 4.55 8.74 -4.81
CA TYR A 129 5.39 8.78 -3.62
C TYR A 129 4.98 9.92 -2.68
N ILE A 130 4.78 11.12 -3.22
CA ILE A 130 4.37 12.30 -2.43
C ILE A 130 3.03 12.04 -1.75
N LEU A 131 2.02 11.57 -2.48
CA LEU A 131 0.70 11.35 -1.91
C LEU A 131 0.71 10.18 -0.91
N ALA A 132 1.37 9.07 -1.24
CA ALA A 132 1.54 7.94 -0.34
C ALA A 132 2.22 8.35 0.97
N PHE A 133 3.26 9.19 0.90
CA PHE A 133 3.94 9.70 2.08
C PHE A 133 3.06 10.62 2.92
N LEU A 134 2.29 11.51 2.30
CA LEU A 134 1.35 12.40 3.00
C LEU A 134 0.23 11.60 3.67
N ILE A 135 -0.36 10.62 2.98
CA ILE A 135 -1.38 9.72 3.55
C ILE A 135 -0.79 8.89 4.68
N GLY A 136 0.43 8.37 4.51
CA GLY A 136 1.16 7.64 5.55
C GLY A 136 1.32 8.46 6.83
N ILE A 137 1.78 9.71 6.72
CA ILE A 137 1.86 10.64 7.85
C ILE A 137 0.50 10.81 8.53
N VAL A 138 -0.57 11.01 7.76
CA VAL A 138 -1.93 11.17 8.31
C VAL A 138 -2.35 9.91 9.06
N PHE A 139 -2.18 8.74 8.46
CA PHE A 139 -2.55 7.49 9.11
C PHE A 139 -1.71 7.28 10.39
N GLN A 140 -0.40 7.57 10.35
CA GLN A 140 0.48 7.36 11.50
C GLN A 140 0.17 8.34 12.62
N TYR A 141 -0.16 9.58 12.29
CA TYR A 141 -0.56 10.57 13.27
C TYR A 141 -1.75 10.06 14.09
N PHE A 142 -2.79 9.53 13.42
CA PHE A 142 -3.97 8.99 14.09
C PHE A 142 -3.75 7.69 14.85
N THR A 143 -2.61 7.03 14.63
CA THR A 143 -2.18 5.86 15.39
C THR A 143 -1.30 6.25 16.58
N ILE A 144 -0.25 7.04 16.36
CA ILE A 144 0.78 7.34 17.35
C ILE A 144 0.31 8.38 18.38
N ALA A 145 -0.41 9.43 17.96
CA ALA A 145 -0.78 10.50 18.88
C ALA A 145 -1.65 9.99 20.05
N PRO A 146 -2.67 9.13 19.83
CA PRO A 146 -3.43 8.55 20.94
C PRO A 146 -2.63 7.55 21.79
N MET A 147 -1.70 6.80 21.20
CA MET A 147 -0.88 5.82 21.93
C MET A 147 0.08 6.47 22.93
N ARG A 148 0.54 7.68 22.63
CA ARG A 148 1.57 8.39 23.39
C ARG A 148 1.09 9.68 24.05
N ASP A 149 -0.21 9.97 23.96
CA ASP A 149 -0.82 11.21 24.44
C ASP A 149 -0.08 12.47 23.94
N LEU A 150 0.25 12.49 22.64
CA LEU A 150 1.03 13.57 22.04
C LEU A 150 0.15 14.74 21.57
N GLY A 151 0.67 15.95 21.70
CA GLY A 151 0.10 17.13 21.04
C GLY A 151 0.21 17.04 19.50
N VAL A 152 -0.51 17.90 18.79
CA VAL A 152 -0.58 17.87 17.31
C VAL A 152 0.80 17.92 16.65
N GLY A 153 1.65 18.87 17.02
CA GLY A 153 2.97 19.04 16.42
C GLY A 153 3.92 17.86 16.70
N GLU A 154 3.92 17.36 17.94
CA GLU A 154 4.73 16.21 18.34
C GLU A 154 4.26 14.92 17.66
N GLY A 155 2.94 14.72 17.53
CA GLY A 155 2.34 13.61 16.82
C GLY A 155 2.70 13.61 15.34
N ILE A 156 2.65 14.77 14.66
CA ILE A 156 3.06 14.90 13.25
C ILE A 156 4.55 14.57 13.11
N TRP A 157 5.39 15.09 14.02
CA TRP A 157 6.82 14.81 13.97
C TRP A 157 7.16 13.33 14.21
N ALA A 158 6.44 12.69 15.14
CA ALA A 158 6.57 11.26 15.38
C ALA A 158 6.11 10.44 14.16
N ALA A 159 4.99 10.82 13.53
CA ALA A 159 4.48 10.21 12.31
C ALA A 159 5.49 10.30 11.15
N VAL A 160 6.05 11.48 10.91
CA VAL A 160 7.10 11.69 9.88
C VAL A 160 8.30 10.77 10.13
N LYS A 161 8.80 10.71 11.37
CA LYS A 161 9.93 9.84 11.72
C LYS A 161 9.63 8.36 11.51
N ALA A 162 8.44 7.92 11.93
CA ALA A 162 8.02 6.53 11.82
C ALA A 162 7.83 6.10 10.36
N ASP A 163 7.30 6.97 9.51
CA ASP A 163 6.92 6.60 8.15
C ASP A 163 7.94 6.91 7.06
N THR A 164 8.88 7.85 7.27
CA THR A 164 9.89 8.20 6.23
C THR A 164 10.63 6.97 5.71
N LEU A 165 11.27 6.20 6.58
CA LEU A 165 12.01 5.02 6.15
C LEU A 165 11.08 3.86 5.77
N SER A 166 9.92 3.75 6.41
CA SER A 166 8.93 2.70 6.13
C SER A 166 8.35 2.82 4.71
N ILE A 167 7.83 4.00 4.35
CA ILE A 167 7.30 4.31 3.02
C ILE A 167 8.41 4.26 1.98
N THR A 168 9.60 4.85 2.25
CA THR A 168 10.72 4.76 1.30
C THR A 168 11.07 3.32 0.98
N SER A 169 11.19 2.47 2.00
CA SER A 169 11.52 1.05 1.79
C SER A 169 10.42 0.31 1.04
N TRP A 170 9.14 0.60 1.34
CA TRP A 170 8.00 0.06 0.60
C TRP A 170 8.09 0.40 -0.88
N GLN A 171 8.33 1.68 -1.18
CA GLN A 171 8.37 2.21 -2.54
C GLN A 171 9.54 1.63 -3.34
N VAL A 172 10.69 1.36 -2.71
CA VAL A 172 11.80 0.64 -3.36
C VAL A 172 11.37 -0.75 -3.83
N GLY A 173 10.69 -1.53 -2.98
CA GLY A 173 10.23 -2.86 -3.34
C GLY A 173 9.13 -2.84 -4.40
N MET A 174 8.14 -1.96 -4.21
CA MET A 174 6.98 -1.81 -5.07
C MET A 174 7.36 -1.29 -6.46
N TYR A 175 8.02 -0.13 -6.56
CA TYR A 175 8.48 0.42 -7.83
C TYR A 175 9.50 -0.51 -8.50
N GLY A 176 10.36 -1.16 -7.73
CA GLY A 176 11.31 -2.15 -8.24
C GLY A 176 10.60 -3.30 -8.96
N LEU A 177 9.61 -3.92 -8.31
CA LEU A 177 8.85 -5.01 -8.95
C LEU A 177 7.98 -4.51 -10.10
N MET A 178 7.38 -3.32 -9.97
CA MET A 178 6.59 -2.72 -11.02
C MET A 178 7.44 -2.44 -12.27
N ALA A 179 8.68 -1.94 -12.11
CA ALA A 179 9.62 -1.78 -13.21
C ALA A 179 9.96 -3.12 -13.88
N ILE A 180 10.23 -4.15 -13.08
CA ILE A 180 10.53 -5.49 -13.59
C ILE A 180 9.34 -6.03 -14.39
N GLY A 181 8.13 -6.00 -13.84
CA GLY A 181 6.94 -6.51 -14.51
C GLY A 181 6.59 -5.73 -15.77
N GLN A 182 6.61 -4.38 -15.72
CA GLN A 182 6.26 -3.55 -16.87
C GLN A 182 7.32 -3.61 -17.97
N PHE A 183 8.60 -3.42 -17.65
CA PHE A 183 9.64 -3.21 -18.66
C PHE A 183 10.44 -4.46 -19.00
N LEU A 184 10.61 -5.41 -18.08
CA LEU A 184 11.38 -6.64 -18.31
C LEU A 184 10.50 -7.84 -18.65
N TRP A 185 9.19 -7.77 -18.38
CA TRP A 185 8.25 -8.83 -18.74
C TRP A 185 7.20 -8.38 -19.76
N PHE A 186 6.30 -7.46 -19.41
CA PHE A 186 5.17 -7.10 -20.28
C PHE A 186 5.62 -6.48 -21.60
N LYS A 187 6.54 -5.50 -21.56
CA LYS A 187 7.05 -4.83 -22.77
C LYS A 187 7.66 -5.81 -23.79
N PRO A 188 8.60 -6.71 -23.42
CA PRO A 188 9.15 -7.67 -24.38
C PRO A 188 8.19 -8.82 -24.73
N ALA A 189 7.35 -9.29 -23.80
CA ALA A 189 6.49 -10.46 -24.05
C ALA A 189 5.19 -10.11 -24.82
N TYR A 190 4.66 -8.90 -24.62
CA TYR A 190 3.33 -8.49 -25.12
C TYR A 190 3.36 -7.20 -25.95
N GLY A 191 4.54 -6.62 -26.16
CA GLY A 191 4.74 -5.46 -27.05
C GLY A 191 4.45 -4.10 -26.42
N GLY A 192 4.26 -4.02 -25.10
CA GLY A 192 4.10 -2.77 -24.38
C GLY A 192 3.87 -2.93 -22.87
N VAL A 193 3.66 -1.81 -22.19
CA VAL A 193 3.35 -1.76 -20.76
C VAL A 193 1.83 -1.86 -20.54
N ALA A 194 1.41 -2.38 -19.38
CA ALA A 194 0.01 -2.35 -18.99
C ALA A 194 -0.40 -0.93 -18.60
N GLU A 195 -1.55 -0.49 -19.10
CA GLU A 195 -2.11 0.83 -18.77
C GLU A 195 -3.01 0.73 -17.52
N VAL A 196 -3.16 1.85 -16.82
CA VAL A 196 -3.94 1.94 -15.57
C VAL A 196 -5.38 1.44 -15.72
N ASN A 197 -5.98 1.57 -16.91
CA ASN A 197 -7.34 1.11 -17.19
C ASN A 197 -7.43 -0.39 -17.56
N THR A 198 -6.40 -1.19 -17.32
CA THR A 198 -6.42 -2.64 -17.58
C THR A 198 -6.26 -3.46 -16.29
N PRO A 199 -6.88 -4.66 -16.19
CA PRO A 199 -6.70 -5.54 -15.03
C PRO A 199 -5.24 -5.94 -14.78
N GLU A 200 -4.45 -6.11 -15.84
CA GLU A 200 -3.06 -6.57 -15.78
C GLU A 200 -2.16 -5.58 -15.04
N PHE A 201 -2.41 -4.27 -15.19
CA PHE A 201 -1.70 -3.23 -14.43
C PHE A 201 -1.94 -3.41 -12.93
N TRP A 202 -3.20 -3.52 -12.52
CA TRP A 202 -3.55 -3.62 -11.10
C TRP A 202 -3.19 -4.97 -10.51
N TRP A 203 -3.25 -6.05 -11.28
CA TRP A 203 -2.74 -7.36 -10.84
C TRP A 203 -1.23 -7.31 -10.58
N LEU A 204 -0.45 -6.71 -11.50
CA LEU A 204 0.97 -6.50 -11.27
C LEU A 204 1.21 -5.59 -10.05
N MET A 205 0.38 -4.56 -9.86
CA MET A 205 0.40 -3.71 -8.67
C MET A 205 0.15 -4.52 -7.39
N GLN A 206 -0.79 -5.47 -7.36
CA GLN A 206 -1.00 -6.33 -6.17
C GLN A 206 0.29 -7.07 -5.80
N ILE A 207 1.01 -7.62 -6.78
CA ILE A 207 2.29 -8.31 -6.54
C ILE A 207 3.37 -7.30 -6.11
N ALA A 208 3.41 -6.11 -6.73
CA ALA A 208 4.36 -5.06 -6.38
C ALA A 208 4.16 -4.59 -4.93
N MET A 209 2.93 -4.49 -4.46
CA MET A 209 2.62 -4.19 -3.07
C MET A 209 3.14 -5.28 -2.11
N LEU A 210 3.10 -6.55 -2.49
CA LEU A 210 3.71 -7.62 -1.70
C LEU A 210 5.24 -7.49 -1.64
N ALA A 211 5.88 -7.08 -2.74
CA ALA A 211 7.32 -6.76 -2.73
C ALA A 211 7.62 -5.55 -1.84
N GLY A 212 6.77 -4.51 -1.87
CA GLY A 212 6.84 -3.36 -0.97
C GLY A 212 6.70 -3.76 0.51
N PHE A 213 5.78 -4.68 0.82
CA PHE A 213 5.68 -5.24 2.16
C PHE A 213 6.97 -5.97 2.57
N ALA A 214 7.52 -6.80 1.68
CA ALA A 214 8.73 -7.57 1.96
C ALA A 214 9.96 -6.67 2.23
N THR A 215 10.08 -5.53 1.55
CA THR A 215 11.17 -4.57 1.79
C THR A 215 10.90 -3.70 3.02
N ALA A 216 9.65 -3.29 3.25
CA ALA A 216 9.29 -2.46 4.40
C ALA A 216 9.33 -3.23 5.73
N TYR A 217 9.05 -4.53 5.74
CA TYR A 217 9.01 -5.36 6.94
C TYR A 217 10.31 -5.29 7.79
N PRO A 218 11.51 -5.57 7.24
CA PRO A 218 12.75 -5.47 8.01
C PRO A 218 13.05 -4.03 8.47
N THR A 219 12.69 -3.03 7.66
CA THR A 219 12.84 -1.62 8.04
C THR A 219 11.96 -1.29 9.24
N ASN A 220 10.71 -1.73 9.24
CA ASN A 220 9.78 -1.54 10.37
C ASN A 220 10.26 -2.27 11.62
N TRP A 221 10.77 -3.49 11.47
CA TRP A 221 11.37 -4.23 12.58
C TRP A 221 12.52 -3.46 13.22
N TRP A 222 13.40 -2.89 12.41
CA TRP A 222 14.50 -2.07 12.90
C TRP A 222 14.02 -0.78 13.57
N LEU A 223 13.05 -0.07 12.97
CA LEU A 223 12.47 1.16 13.53
C LEU A 223 11.85 0.93 14.91
N VAL A 224 11.13 -0.19 15.08
CA VAL A 224 10.55 -0.56 16.37
C VAL A 224 11.64 -0.90 17.38
N LYS A 225 12.68 -1.66 16.99
CA LYS A 225 13.82 -1.93 17.88
C LYS A 225 14.59 -0.67 18.28
N ALA A 226 14.67 0.32 17.40
CA ALA A 226 15.33 1.60 17.64
C ALA A 226 14.49 2.59 18.47
N GLY A 227 13.24 2.26 18.82
CA GLY A 227 12.32 3.15 19.54
C GLY A 227 11.84 4.33 18.70
N LEU A 228 11.97 4.25 17.37
CA LEU A 228 11.50 5.27 16.42
C LEU A 228 10.07 5.00 15.94
N LYS A 229 9.55 3.79 16.16
CA LYS A 229 8.19 3.36 15.83
C LYS A 229 7.62 2.49 16.94
N GLU A 230 6.32 2.62 17.19
CA GLU A 230 5.63 1.87 18.24
C GLU A 230 5.25 0.45 17.78
N LYS A 231 5.09 -0.46 18.74
CA LYS A 231 4.46 -1.77 18.48
C LYS A 231 2.95 -1.57 18.39
N MET A 232 2.40 -1.79 17.20
CA MET A 232 0.96 -1.72 16.90
C MET A 232 0.25 -3.05 17.14
#